data_AF-A0AAD1A0I6-F1
#
_entry.id   AF-A0AAD1A0I6-F1
#
_cell.length_a   1.000
_cell.length_b   1.000
_cell.length_c   1.000
_cell.angle_alpha   90.00
_cell.angle_beta   90.00
_cell.angle_gamma   90.00
#
_symmetry.space_group_name_H-M   'P 1'
#
loop_
_entity.id
_entity.type
_entity.pdbx_description
1 polymer ?
#
loop_
_entity_poly.entity_id
_entity_poly.type
_entity_poly.pdbx_seq_one_letter_code
_entity_poly.pdbx_strand_id
1 'polypeptide(L)'
;MSSDEISIGALVEGLDFDSLLKALAARRGYEPAFRDPPGRRDWSDFTPNAFGFAELDSRVDRLANLLLLARPQPGACVAILAPLGPEALISILASLRAGLSPMVLPAYAKEAELLPIIERSGAVMALGVPRIGDLQPLHLLRDVAARSFGMRFIGGFGTRVPDGVAALEPLLGHGAAPTTLPPAAIRAPIRVVDGHSLAGPFTVSEKEVLVKALEISRVLKPLTSSRLITTLVGGDLAALATGPGIALLTGVELLPLGLFVLDDLRACLEGGRLVHLVIPAAMEPALARSKLGGHKALASLVVARRAGEDDGLPRLDRPDLAIVDAITHAPERVEVRRRNPT
;
A
#
# COMPACT_ATOMS: atom_id res chain seq x y z
N MET A 1 8.93 3.06 26.38
CA MET A 1 9.42 3.68 25.13
C MET A 1 10.92 3.87 25.27
N SER A 2 11.70 3.27 24.37
CA SER A 2 13.17 3.35 24.41
C SER A 2 13.65 4.76 23.99
N SER A 3 14.83 5.19 24.44
CA SER A 3 15.45 6.46 24.01
C SER A 3 15.59 6.56 22.48
N ASP A 4 15.78 5.42 21.81
CA ASP A 4 15.88 5.36 20.34
C ASP A 4 14.52 5.60 19.65
N GLU A 5 13.41 5.12 20.22
CA GLU A 5 12.06 5.37 19.67
C GLU A 5 11.69 6.85 19.73
N ILE A 6 12.07 7.52 20.83
CA ILE A 6 11.83 8.96 21.00
C ILE A 6 12.66 9.77 20.00
N SER A 7 13.91 9.36 19.73
CA SER A 7 14.78 10.00 18.73
C SER A 7 14.25 9.83 17.30
N ILE A 8 13.77 8.62 16.94
CA ILE A 8 13.20 8.35 15.62
C ILE A 8 11.89 9.11 15.42
N GLY A 9 11.03 9.13 16.44
CA GLY A 9 9.77 9.86 16.40
C GLY A 9 9.92 11.37 16.16
N ALA A 10 11.01 11.97 16.65
CA ALA A 10 11.36 13.37 16.41
C ALA A 10 11.82 13.64 14.96
N LEU A 11 12.51 12.68 14.32
CA LEU A 11 12.99 12.83 12.94
C LEU A 11 11.87 12.86 11.90
N VAL A 12 10.73 12.23 12.20
CA VAL A 12 9.53 12.23 11.34
C VAL A 12 8.45 13.19 11.84
N GLU A 13 8.77 14.03 12.83
CA GLU A 13 7.83 15.00 13.35
C GLU A 13 7.49 16.05 12.28
N GLY A 14 6.20 16.30 12.09
CA GLY A 14 5.71 17.20 11.04
C GLY A 14 5.79 16.64 9.62
N LEU A 15 6.27 15.41 9.41
CA LEU A 15 6.20 14.73 8.12
C LEU A 15 4.88 13.97 7.97
N ASP A 16 4.36 14.00 6.74
CA ASP A 16 3.17 13.26 6.32
C ASP A 16 3.33 12.80 4.87
N PHE A 17 2.46 11.92 4.39
CA PHE A 17 2.61 11.38 3.04
C PHE A 17 2.44 12.42 1.94
N ASP A 18 1.58 13.41 2.15
CA ASP A 18 1.31 14.47 1.17
C ASP A 18 2.52 15.42 1.05
N SER A 19 3.10 15.83 2.18
CA SER A 19 4.31 16.67 2.18
C SER A 19 5.52 15.94 1.58
N LEU A 20 5.69 14.65 1.88
CA LEU A 20 6.74 13.81 1.26
C LEU A 20 6.55 13.67 -0.26
N LEU A 21 5.33 13.36 -0.71
CA LEU A 21 5.03 13.21 -2.13
C LEU A 21 5.26 14.53 -2.89
N LYS A 22 4.79 15.65 -2.36
CA LYS A 22 5.01 16.99 -2.97
C LYS A 22 6.50 17.31 -3.07
N ALA A 23 7.28 17.01 -2.05
CA ALA A 23 8.72 17.21 -2.08
C ALA A 23 9.42 16.33 -3.14
N LEU A 24 9.02 15.06 -3.27
CA LEU A 24 9.53 14.14 -4.29
C LEU A 24 9.11 14.56 -5.70
N ALA A 25 7.86 14.95 -5.91
CA ALA A 25 7.35 15.44 -7.19
C ALA A 25 8.11 16.69 -7.65
N ALA A 26 8.37 17.64 -6.73
CA ALA A 26 9.07 18.88 -7.04
C ALA A 26 10.56 18.68 -7.34
N ARG A 27 11.25 17.81 -6.60
CA ARG A 27 12.72 17.65 -6.68
C ARG A 27 13.17 16.52 -7.60
N ARG A 28 12.35 15.49 -7.75
CA ARG A 28 12.68 14.20 -8.38
C ARG A 28 11.51 13.71 -9.24
N GLY A 29 10.74 14.62 -9.85
CA GLY A 29 9.47 14.31 -10.52
C GLY A 29 9.55 13.24 -11.62
N TYR A 30 10.64 13.22 -12.39
CA TYR A 30 10.88 12.22 -13.45
C TYR A 30 11.42 10.89 -12.94
N GLU A 31 11.89 10.84 -11.68
CA GLU A 31 12.39 9.60 -11.11
C GLU A 31 11.22 8.63 -10.86
N PRO A 32 11.44 7.32 -11.07
CA PRO A 32 10.38 6.34 -10.99
C PRO A 32 9.86 6.22 -9.56
N ALA A 33 8.56 6.46 -9.38
CA ALA A 33 7.87 6.25 -8.11
C ALA A 33 7.31 4.84 -8.04
N PHE A 34 6.74 4.37 -9.16
CA PHE A 34 5.99 3.14 -9.22
C PHE A 34 6.32 2.34 -10.49
N ARG A 35 6.32 1.01 -10.36
CA ARG A 35 6.35 0.08 -11.48
C ARG A 35 5.45 -1.13 -11.26
N ASP A 36 4.78 -1.56 -12.32
CA ASP A 36 4.02 -2.81 -12.35
C ASP A 36 4.89 -4.02 -12.71
N PRO A 37 4.52 -5.22 -12.24
CA PRO A 37 5.12 -6.45 -12.73
C PRO A 37 4.76 -6.70 -14.20
N PRO A 38 5.63 -7.41 -14.96
CA PRO A 38 5.35 -7.77 -16.35
C PRO A 38 4.02 -8.51 -16.55
N GLY A 39 3.68 -9.44 -15.65
CA GLY A 39 2.46 -10.24 -15.67
C GLY A 39 1.21 -9.54 -15.14
N ARG A 40 1.25 -8.22 -14.86
CA ARG A 40 0.09 -7.49 -14.29
C ARG A 40 -1.22 -7.71 -15.03
N ARG A 41 -1.17 -7.81 -16.36
CA ARG A 41 -2.37 -7.97 -17.20
C ARG A 41 -3.11 -9.27 -16.87
N ASP A 42 -2.39 -10.33 -16.53
CA ASP A 42 -2.96 -11.68 -16.41
C ASP A 42 -3.94 -11.78 -15.24
N TRP A 43 -3.74 -11.01 -14.19
CA TRP A 43 -4.58 -11.02 -12.98
C TRP A 43 -5.45 -9.77 -12.79
N SER A 44 -5.17 -8.66 -13.49
CA SER A 44 -5.87 -7.38 -13.27
C SER A 44 -6.52 -6.75 -14.50
N ASP A 45 -6.18 -7.23 -15.69
CA ASP A 45 -6.53 -6.64 -17.00
C ASP A 45 -6.00 -5.22 -17.24
N PHE A 46 -5.21 -4.67 -16.32
CA PHE A 46 -4.43 -3.48 -16.58
C PHE A 46 -3.17 -3.82 -17.37
N THR A 47 -2.81 -2.96 -18.31
CA THR A 47 -1.51 -3.05 -18.97
C THR A 47 -0.42 -2.66 -17.96
N PRO A 48 0.69 -3.42 -17.84
CA PRO A 48 1.81 -3.02 -17.00
C PRO A 48 2.28 -1.61 -17.33
N ASN A 49 2.43 -0.77 -16.31
CA ASN A 49 2.86 0.61 -16.44
C ASN A 49 3.93 0.96 -15.40
N ALA A 50 4.62 2.07 -15.64
CA ALA A 50 5.51 2.70 -14.66
C ALA A 50 5.38 4.22 -14.78
N PHE A 51 5.45 4.91 -13.64
CA PHE A 51 5.31 6.36 -13.62
C PHE A 51 6.14 7.00 -12.51
N GLY A 52 6.52 8.26 -12.73
CA GLY A 52 7.36 9.04 -11.82
C GLY A 52 6.58 9.73 -10.71
N PHE A 53 7.29 10.36 -9.78
CA PHE A 53 6.68 11.05 -8.64
C PHE A 53 5.78 12.22 -9.04
N ALA A 54 6.11 12.95 -10.11
CA ALA A 54 5.25 14.04 -10.60
C ALA A 54 3.90 13.52 -11.15
N GLU A 55 3.93 12.38 -11.83
CA GLU A 55 2.70 11.77 -12.35
C GLU A 55 1.87 11.16 -11.21
N LEU A 56 2.51 10.53 -10.21
CA LEU A 56 1.84 10.06 -9.01
C LEU A 56 1.11 11.21 -8.31
N ASP A 57 1.80 12.33 -8.05
CA ASP A 57 1.22 13.51 -7.42
C ASP A 57 0.02 14.06 -8.21
N SER A 58 0.14 14.13 -9.53
CA SER A 58 -0.93 14.58 -10.42
C SER A 58 -2.15 13.64 -10.39
N ARG A 59 -1.95 12.32 -10.34
CA ARG A 59 -3.03 11.33 -10.21
C ARG A 59 -3.74 11.43 -8.85
N VAL A 60 -2.96 11.60 -7.78
CA VAL A 60 -3.47 11.81 -6.42
C VAL A 60 -4.30 13.08 -6.33
N ASP A 61 -3.82 14.18 -6.95
CA ASP A 61 -4.53 15.46 -6.95
C ASP A 61 -5.89 15.37 -7.66
N ARG A 62 -5.93 14.77 -8.84
CA ARG A 62 -7.18 14.58 -9.58
C ARG A 62 -8.19 13.73 -8.80
N LEU A 63 -7.74 12.63 -8.19
CA LEU A 63 -8.63 11.78 -7.42
C LEU A 63 -9.11 12.48 -6.14
N ALA A 64 -8.25 13.24 -5.46
CA ALA A 64 -8.64 14.00 -4.26
C ALA A 64 -9.74 15.02 -4.57
N ASN A 65 -9.59 15.78 -5.65
CA ASN A 65 -10.62 16.71 -6.11
C ASN A 65 -11.93 16.00 -6.49
N LEU A 66 -11.85 14.85 -7.17
CA LEU A 66 -13.02 14.04 -7.52
C LEU A 66 -13.79 13.56 -6.27
N LEU A 67 -13.08 13.06 -5.24
CA LEU A 67 -13.70 12.61 -3.98
C LEU A 67 -14.43 13.76 -3.26
N LEU A 68 -13.93 14.99 -3.36
CA LEU A 68 -14.58 16.16 -2.75
C LEU A 68 -15.85 16.62 -3.46
N LEU A 69 -16.08 16.25 -4.72
CA LEU A 69 -17.33 16.54 -5.41
C LEU A 69 -18.54 15.88 -4.71
N ALA A 70 -18.32 14.76 -4.03
CA ALA A 70 -19.35 14.10 -3.21
C ALA A 70 -19.67 14.83 -1.89
N ARG A 71 -18.98 15.95 -1.59
CA ARG A 71 -19.09 16.75 -0.36
C ARG A 71 -19.08 15.90 0.92
N PRO A 72 -18.07 15.02 1.10
CA PRO A 72 -17.95 14.22 2.31
C PRO A 72 -17.68 15.10 3.53
N GLN A 73 -18.03 14.58 4.71
CA GLN A 73 -17.60 15.19 5.97
C GLN A 73 -16.08 14.99 6.15
N PRO A 74 -15.37 15.92 6.81
CA PRO A 74 -13.97 15.70 7.18
C PRO A 74 -13.78 14.39 7.94
N GLY A 75 -12.74 13.62 7.58
CA GLY A 75 -12.46 12.31 8.18
C GLY A 75 -13.39 11.18 7.76
N ALA A 76 -14.31 11.42 6.81
CA ALA A 76 -15.20 10.37 6.30
C ALA A 76 -14.39 9.22 5.68
N CYS A 77 -14.90 8.00 5.83
CA CYS A 77 -14.17 6.81 5.45
C CYS A 77 -14.35 6.45 3.98
N VAL A 78 -13.23 6.13 3.32
CA VAL A 78 -13.14 5.64 1.95
C VAL A 78 -12.67 4.19 1.98
N ALA A 79 -13.55 3.25 1.70
CA ALA A 79 -13.22 1.84 1.56
C ALA A 79 -12.45 1.61 0.24
N ILE A 80 -11.40 0.79 0.26
CA ILE A 80 -10.56 0.51 -0.91
C ILE A 80 -10.44 -1.00 -1.06
N LEU A 81 -11.04 -1.56 -2.11
CA LEU A 81 -10.97 -2.98 -2.43
C LEU A 81 -10.09 -3.19 -3.67
N ALA A 82 -8.79 -3.17 -3.43
CA ALA A 82 -7.73 -3.40 -4.40
C ALA A 82 -6.49 -3.96 -3.67
N PRO A 83 -5.60 -4.71 -4.35
CA PRO A 83 -4.29 -5.03 -3.78
C PRO A 83 -3.54 -3.73 -3.50
N LEU A 84 -2.59 -3.73 -2.55
CA LEU A 84 -1.73 -2.58 -2.24
C LEU A 84 -0.74 -2.23 -3.39
N GLY A 85 -1.29 -1.88 -4.55
CA GLY A 85 -0.66 -1.46 -5.81
C GLY A 85 -0.90 0.03 -6.12
N PRO A 86 -0.78 0.47 -7.39
CA PRO A 86 -1.01 1.86 -7.79
C PRO A 86 -2.38 2.37 -7.38
N GLU A 87 -3.42 1.60 -7.65
CA GLU A 87 -4.81 2.04 -7.48
C GLU A 87 -5.11 2.24 -5.99
N ALA A 88 -4.70 1.30 -5.15
CA ALA A 88 -4.83 1.44 -3.71
C ALA A 88 -3.96 2.58 -3.16
N LEU A 89 -2.71 2.72 -3.62
CA LEU A 89 -1.82 3.78 -3.16
C LEU A 89 -2.34 5.17 -3.55
N ILE A 90 -2.76 5.36 -4.80
CA ILE A 90 -3.38 6.60 -5.28
C ILE A 90 -4.64 6.89 -4.45
N SER A 91 -5.47 5.88 -4.18
CA SER A 91 -6.68 6.01 -3.36
C SER A 91 -6.38 6.42 -1.91
N ILE A 92 -5.37 5.81 -1.28
CA ILE A 92 -4.92 6.15 0.09
C ILE A 92 -4.46 7.60 0.12
N LEU A 93 -3.53 7.98 -0.76
CA LEU A 93 -2.94 9.30 -0.80
C LEU A 93 -3.98 10.37 -1.14
N ALA A 94 -4.89 10.09 -2.08
CA ALA A 94 -5.94 11.02 -2.47
C ALA A 94 -6.95 11.22 -1.35
N SER A 95 -7.30 10.15 -0.63
CA SER A 95 -8.17 10.24 0.54
C SER A 95 -7.54 11.11 1.62
N LEU A 96 -6.29 10.85 2.00
CA LEU A 96 -5.57 11.64 3.01
C LEU A 96 -5.43 13.11 2.59
N ARG A 97 -5.07 13.36 1.33
CA ARG A 97 -4.98 14.71 0.75
C ARG A 97 -6.33 15.45 0.77
N ALA A 98 -7.44 14.75 0.56
CA ALA A 98 -8.79 15.29 0.68
C ALA A 98 -9.28 15.41 2.14
N GLY A 99 -8.46 15.07 3.14
CA GLY A 99 -8.85 15.07 4.55
C GLY A 99 -9.80 13.91 4.91
N LEU A 100 -9.77 12.82 4.16
CA LEU A 100 -10.60 11.62 4.32
C LEU A 100 -9.78 10.45 4.90
N SER A 101 -10.47 9.47 5.46
CA SER A 101 -9.87 8.32 6.15
C SER A 101 -9.89 7.07 5.25
N PRO A 102 -8.77 6.69 4.60
CA PRO A 102 -8.72 5.51 3.74
C PRO A 102 -8.76 4.21 4.56
N MET A 103 -9.41 3.19 4.02
CA MET A 103 -9.50 1.85 4.61
C MET A 103 -9.30 0.78 3.53
N VAL A 104 -8.15 0.13 3.52
CA VAL A 104 -7.89 -1.00 2.60
C VAL A 104 -8.58 -2.25 3.14
N LEU A 105 -9.47 -2.81 2.34
CA LEU A 105 -10.21 -4.02 2.66
C LEU A 105 -9.47 -5.26 2.15
N PRO A 106 -9.52 -6.39 2.88
CA PRO A 106 -8.95 -7.66 2.41
C PRO A 106 -9.64 -8.12 1.12
N ALA A 107 -8.89 -8.20 0.02
CA ALA A 107 -9.44 -8.45 -1.31
C ALA A 107 -10.18 -9.81 -1.45
N TYR A 108 -9.84 -10.79 -0.61
CA TYR A 108 -10.43 -12.12 -0.62
C TYR A 108 -11.75 -12.21 0.17
N ALA A 109 -12.09 -11.20 0.96
CA ALA A 109 -13.27 -11.20 1.80
C ALA A 109 -14.55 -11.19 0.95
N LYS A 110 -15.59 -11.86 1.43
CA LYS A 110 -16.89 -11.99 0.77
C LYS A 110 -17.85 -10.90 1.22
N GLU A 111 -18.97 -10.77 0.51
CA GLU A 111 -19.99 -9.75 0.79
C GLU A 111 -20.47 -9.76 2.24
N ALA A 112 -20.74 -10.95 2.78
CA ALA A 112 -21.21 -11.13 4.16
C ALA A 112 -20.18 -10.69 5.22
N GLU A 113 -18.89 -10.67 4.86
CA GLU A 113 -17.80 -10.25 5.75
C GLU A 113 -17.50 -8.76 5.59
N LEU A 114 -17.57 -8.24 4.35
CA LEU A 114 -17.32 -6.83 4.04
C LEU A 114 -18.43 -5.90 4.52
N LEU A 115 -19.69 -6.30 4.41
CA LEU A 115 -20.83 -5.44 4.78
C LEU A 115 -20.75 -4.99 6.26
N PRO A 116 -20.55 -5.88 7.26
CA PRO A 116 -20.41 -5.45 8.66
C PRO A 116 -19.22 -4.52 8.90
N ILE A 117 -18.11 -4.70 8.19
CA ILE A 117 -16.92 -3.84 8.30
C ILE A 117 -17.24 -2.44 7.76
N ILE A 118 -17.87 -2.38 6.59
CA ILE A 118 -18.29 -1.13 5.94
C ILE A 118 -19.29 -0.38 6.82
N GLU A 119 -20.31 -1.05 7.36
CA GLU A 119 -21.29 -0.45 8.26
C GLU A 119 -20.63 0.07 9.56
N ARG A 120 -19.77 -0.72 10.19
CA ARG A 120 -19.05 -0.32 11.41
C ARG A 120 -18.11 0.86 11.17
N SER A 121 -17.48 0.90 9.99
CA SER A 121 -16.62 2.01 9.58
C SER A 121 -17.42 3.28 9.24
N GLY A 122 -18.70 3.15 8.89
CA GLY A 122 -19.48 4.24 8.29
C GLY A 122 -18.84 4.72 6.99
N ALA A 123 -18.29 3.80 6.17
CA ALA A 123 -17.73 4.17 4.87
C ALA A 123 -18.82 4.75 3.98
N VAL A 124 -18.56 5.97 3.48
CA VAL A 124 -19.48 6.71 2.61
C VAL A 124 -19.08 6.63 1.14
N MET A 125 -17.86 6.17 0.89
CA MET A 125 -17.29 5.98 -0.44
C MET A 125 -16.54 4.67 -0.52
N ALA A 126 -16.54 4.04 -1.69
CA ALA A 126 -15.74 2.87 -1.98
C ALA A 126 -15.02 3.01 -3.32
N LEU A 127 -13.78 2.52 -3.38
CA LEU A 127 -12.94 2.49 -4.57
C LEU A 127 -12.47 1.06 -4.81
N GLY A 128 -12.37 0.62 -6.06
CA GLY A 128 -11.90 -0.73 -6.35
C GLY A 128 -11.37 -0.94 -7.76
N VAL A 129 -10.90 -2.16 -7.99
CA VAL A 129 -10.38 -2.62 -9.29
C VAL A 129 -11.29 -3.68 -9.89
N PRO A 130 -11.36 -3.82 -11.23
CA PRO A 130 -12.35 -4.67 -11.87
C PRO A 130 -12.07 -6.16 -11.63
N ARG A 131 -10.80 -6.54 -11.44
CA ARG A 131 -10.39 -7.94 -11.30
C ARG A 131 -9.12 -8.10 -10.47
N ILE A 132 -9.07 -9.18 -9.70
CA ILE A 132 -7.87 -9.70 -9.03
C ILE A 132 -7.89 -11.23 -9.17
N GLY A 133 -7.18 -11.79 -10.14
CA GLY A 133 -7.29 -13.21 -10.47
C GLY A 133 -8.73 -13.57 -10.86
N ASP A 134 -9.38 -14.43 -10.12
CA ASP A 134 -10.80 -14.80 -10.36
C ASP A 134 -11.79 -13.91 -9.58
N LEU A 135 -11.29 -13.00 -8.74
CA LEU A 135 -12.11 -12.10 -7.95
C LEU A 135 -12.57 -10.91 -8.79
N GLN A 136 -13.78 -10.43 -8.51
CA GLN A 136 -14.40 -9.27 -9.17
C GLN A 136 -14.76 -8.18 -8.14
N PRO A 137 -13.78 -7.42 -7.63
CA PRO A 137 -13.99 -6.48 -6.52
C PRO A 137 -15.06 -5.42 -6.77
N LEU A 138 -15.18 -4.89 -7.99
CA LEU A 138 -16.21 -3.88 -8.29
C LEU A 138 -17.64 -4.43 -8.24
N HIS A 139 -17.85 -5.68 -8.66
CA HIS A 139 -19.16 -6.32 -8.54
C HIS A 139 -19.50 -6.53 -7.06
N LEU A 140 -18.53 -7.01 -6.28
CA LEU A 140 -18.67 -7.18 -4.84
C LEU A 140 -18.97 -5.86 -4.13
N LEU A 141 -18.26 -4.78 -4.44
CA LEU A 141 -18.53 -3.45 -3.86
C LEU A 141 -19.91 -2.92 -4.23
N ARG A 142 -20.35 -3.10 -5.47
CA ARG A 142 -21.70 -2.75 -5.91
C ARG A 142 -22.76 -3.48 -5.08
N ASP A 143 -22.58 -4.78 -4.90
CA ASP A 143 -23.55 -5.63 -4.18
C ASP A 143 -23.59 -5.27 -2.68
N VAL A 144 -22.43 -5.01 -2.06
CA VAL A 144 -22.36 -4.47 -0.68
C VAL A 144 -23.02 -3.11 -0.58
N ALA A 145 -22.78 -2.20 -1.52
CA ALA A 145 -23.34 -0.86 -1.51
C ALA A 145 -24.86 -0.85 -1.69
N ALA A 146 -25.42 -1.78 -2.48
CA ALA A 146 -26.87 -1.96 -2.59
C ALA A 146 -27.54 -2.30 -1.25
N ARG A 147 -26.77 -2.83 -0.29
CA ARG A 147 -27.22 -3.19 1.07
C ARG A 147 -26.78 -2.20 2.13
N SER A 148 -25.84 -1.30 1.83
CA SER A 148 -25.28 -0.33 2.76
C SER A 148 -25.88 1.05 2.55
N PHE A 149 -26.72 1.50 3.48
CA PHE A 149 -27.37 2.82 3.41
C PHE A 149 -26.38 4.01 3.45
N GLY A 150 -25.17 3.80 3.97
CA GLY A 150 -24.17 4.86 4.13
C GLY A 150 -23.36 5.15 2.86
N MET A 151 -23.25 4.19 1.95
CA MET A 151 -22.38 4.27 0.79
C MET A 151 -23.04 5.11 -0.31
N ARG A 152 -22.43 6.26 -0.65
CA ARG A 152 -22.99 7.24 -1.61
C ARG A 152 -22.27 7.28 -2.94
N PHE A 153 -21.02 6.82 -2.97
CA PHE A 153 -20.20 6.83 -4.17
C PHE A 153 -19.34 5.57 -4.24
N ILE A 154 -19.35 4.94 -5.42
CA ILE A 154 -18.52 3.79 -5.71
C ILE A 154 -17.74 4.12 -6.98
N GLY A 155 -16.42 4.15 -6.90
CA GLY A 155 -15.52 4.43 -8.01
C GLY A 155 -14.77 3.18 -8.45
N GLY A 156 -14.73 2.92 -9.75
CA GLY A 156 -13.96 1.84 -10.34
C GLY A 156 -12.81 2.35 -11.19
N PHE A 157 -11.61 1.86 -10.91
CA PHE A 157 -10.48 1.99 -11.83
C PHE A 157 -10.64 1.05 -13.02
N GLY A 158 -9.95 1.35 -14.11
CA GLY A 158 -9.90 0.54 -15.33
C GLY A 158 -11.12 0.70 -16.22
N THR A 159 -11.14 -0.08 -17.31
CA THR A 159 -12.15 0.06 -18.37
C THR A 159 -13.35 -0.86 -18.21
N ARG A 160 -13.27 -1.88 -17.36
CA ARG A 160 -14.35 -2.88 -17.15
C ARG A 160 -15.10 -2.61 -15.85
N VAL A 161 -15.79 -1.48 -15.81
CA VAL A 161 -16.57 -1.04 -14.64
C VAL A 161 -18.02 -1.49 -14.80
N PRO A 162 -18.63 -2.18 -13.83
CA PRO A 162 -20.01 -2.65 -13.92
C PRO A 162 -21.02 -1.51 -13.73
N ASP A 163 -22.26 -1.74 -14.17
CA ASP A 163 -23.37 -0.82 -13.93
C ASP A 163 -23.55 -0.53 -12.43
N GLY A 164 -23.83 0.74 -12.11
CA GLY A 164 -23.93 1.21 -10.73
C GLY A 164 -22.60 1.62 -10.08
N VAL A 165 -21.47 1.46 -10.79
CA VAL A 165 -20.16 1.95 -10.36
C VAL A 165 -19.68 3.05 -11.30
N ALA A 166 -19.16 4.14 -10.74
CA ALA A 166 -18.63 5.26 -11.51
C ALA A 166 -17.23 4.95 -12.05
N ALA A 167 -17.06 4.96 -13.37
CA ALA A 167 -15.74 4.79 -14.00
C ALA A 167 -14.84 6.01 -13.73
N LEU A 168 -13.68 5.79 -13.12
CA LEU A 168 -12.82 6.87 -12.66
C LEU A 168 -12.04 7.54 -13.79
N GLU A 169 -11.53 6.80 -14.76
CA GLU A 169 -10.66 7.34 -15.82
C GLU A 169 -11.32 8.48 -16.62
N PRO A 170 -12.58 8.34 -17.09
CA PRO A 170 -13.28 9.46 -17.72
C PRO A 170 -13.46 10.63 -16.74
N LEU A 171 -13.87 10.39 -15.51
CA LEU A 171 -14.11 11.45 -14.52
C LEU A 171 -12.84 12.23 -14.18
N LEU A 172 -11.69 11.55 -14.13
CA LEU A 172 -10.38 12.17 -13.91
C LEU A 172 -9.91 12.95 -15.14
N GLY A 173 -10.26 12.51 -16.36
CA GLY A 173 -9.95 13.19 -17.62
C GLY A 173 -10.74 14.48 -17.87
N HIS A 174 -11.93 14.61 -17.26
CA HIS A 174 -12.78 15.81 -17.34
C HIS A 174 -12.55 16.79 -16.18
N GLY A 175 -11.42 16.65 -15.45
CA GLY A 175 -11.16 17.37 -14.21
C GLY A 175 -11.26 18.89 -14.34
N ALA A 176 -12.15 19.47 -13.54
CA ALA A 176 -12.19 20.88 -13.21
C ALA A 176 -10.81 21.39 -12.77
N ALA A 177 -10.56 22.69 -12.96
CA ALA A 177 -9.30 23.33 -12.56
C ALA A 177 -8.93 22.97 -11.11
N PRO A 178 -7.63 22.75 -10.81
CA PRO A 178 -7.18 22.38 -9.46
C PRO A 178 -7.73 23.39 -8.45
N THR A 179 -8.61 22.92 -7.58
CA THR A 179 -9.07 23.73 -6.46
C THR A 179 -8.01 23.62 -5.38
N THR A 180 -7.59 24.74 -4.80
CA THR A 180 -6.73 24.70 -3.62
C THR A 180 -7.46 23.95 -2.52
N LEU A 181 -6.99 22.73 -2.24
CA LEU A 181 -7.54 21.92 -1.16
C LEU A 181 -7.30 22.66 0.17
N PRO A 182 -8.33 22.83 1.02
CA PRO A 182 -8.14 23.47 2.30
C PRO A 182 -7.12 22.68 3.11
N PRO A 183 -6.17 23.34 3.80
CA PRO A 183 -5.25 22.64 4.68
C PRO A 183 -6.06 21.88 5.73
N ALA A 184 -5.86 20.56 5.80
CA ALA A 184 -6.52 19.74 6.80
C ALA A 184 -6.03 20.16 8.19
N ALA A 185 -6.88 20.85 8.97
CA ALA A 185 -6.55 21.26 10.33
C ALA A 185 -6.29 20.06 11.26
N ILE A 186 -6.89 18.91 10.95
CA ILE A 186 -6.70 17.62 11.60
C ILE A 186 -6.53 16.57 10.51
N ARG A 187 -5.44 15.80 10.57
CA ARG A 187 -5.19 14.69 9.62
C ARG A 187 -6.08 13.51 9.97
N ALA A 188 -6.82 13.03 8.99
CA ALA A 188 -7.64 11.84 9.14
C ALA A 188 -6.72 10.60 9.35
N PRO A 189 -7.09 9.66 10.23
CA PRO A 189 -6.32 8.43 10.38
C PRO A 189 -6.48 7.52 9.16
N ILE A 190 -5.51 6.64 8.95
CA ILE A 190 -5.65 5.46 8.10
C ILE A 190 -6.39 4.40 8.93
N ARG A 191 -7.35 3.71 8.31
CA ARG A 191 -8.08 2.61 8.93
C ARG A 191 -7.57 1.29 8.39
N VAL A 192 -7.24 0.38 9.30
CA VAL A 192 -6.69 -0.93 8.96
C VAL A 192 -7.62 -2.03 9.44
N VAL A 193 -7.73 -3.09 8.65
CA VAL A 193 -8.55 -4.27 8.95
C VAL A 193 -7.60 -5.46 9.06
N ASP A 194 -7.88 -6.34 10.01
CA ASP A 194 -7.10 -7.56 10.18
C ASP A 194 -7.27 -8.47 8.97
N GLY A 195 -6.20 -8.68 8.22
CA GLY A 195 -6.21 -9.49 7.01
C GLY A 195 -6.35 -11.00 7.24
N HIS A 196 -6.65 -11.50 8.45
CA HIS A 196 -6.90 -12.92 8.72
C HIS A 196 -8.25 -13.14 9.41
N SER A 197 -8.50 -12.42 10.50
CA SER A 197 -9.74 -12.47 11.29
C SER A 197 -10.82 -11.52 10.80
N LEU A 198 -10.49 -10.59 9.89
CA LEU A 198 -11.37 -9.53 9.39
C LEU A 198 -11.89 -8.59 10.50
N ALA A 199 -11.20 -8.57 11.66
CA ALA A 199 -11.47 -7.65 12.75
C ALA A 199 -11.08 -6.20 12.41
N GLY A 200 -11.72 -5.24 13.07
CA GLY A 200 -11.49 -3.81 12.87
C GLY A 200 -12.75 -3.04 12.46
N PRO A 201 -12.62 -1.82 11.91
CA PRO A 201 -11.35 -1.16 11.61
C PRO A 201 -10.61 -0.65 12.86
N PHE A 202 -9.28 -0.72 12.84
CA PHE A 202 -8.38 -0.07 13.80
C PHE A 202 -7.79 1.19 13.16
N THR A 203 -7.31 2.13 13.97
CA THR A 203 -6.77 3.41 13.49
C THR A 203 -5.26 3.44 13.56
N VAL A 204 -4.63 3.93 12.48
CA VAL A 204 -3.20 4.15 12.35
C VAL A 204 -2.98 5.57 11.83
N SER A 205 -2.05 6.31 12.41
CA SER A 205 -1.63 7.62 11.91
C SER A 205 -0.53 7.50 10.85
N GLU A 206 -0.42 8.49 9.96
CA GLU A 206 0.71 8.56 9.01
C GLU A 206 2.06 8.56 9.74
N LYS A 207 2.12 9.22 10.91
CA LYS A 207 3.31 9.24 11.76
C LYS A 207 3.73 7.84 12.19
N GLU A 208 2.80 7.00 12.64
CA GLU A 208 3.11 5.62 13.03
C GLU A 208 3.67 4.80 11.87
N VAL A 209 3.10 4.97 10.67
CA VAL A 209 3.64 4.32 9.46
C VAL A 209 5.07 4.81 9.17
N LEU A 210 5.30 6.12 9.24
CA LEU A 210 6.61 6.73 8.94
C LEU A 210 7.68 6.39 9.97
N VAL A 211 7.34 6.29 11.26
CA VAL A 211 8.26 5.82 12.31
C VAL A 211 8.75 4.42 11.98
N LYS A 212 7.85 3.49 11.65
CA LYS A 212 8.21 2.11 11.30
C LYS A 212 8.97 2.02 9.98
N ALA A 213 8.57 2.79 8.98
CA ALA A 213 9.31 2.91 7.73
C ALA A 213 10.75 3.45 7.95
N LEU A 214 10.95 4.40 8.88
CA LEU A 214 12.27 4.92 9.22
C LEU A 214 13.12 3.89 9.97
N GLU A 215 12.54 3.19 10.96
CA GLU A 215 13.22 2.07 11.66
C GLU A 215 13.74 1.03 10.66
N ILE A 216 12.91 0.61 9.72
CA ILE A 216 13.25 -0.39 8.70
C ILE A 216 14.30 0.18 7.72
N SER A 217 14.05 1.37 7.14
CA SER A 217 14.92 1.95 6.11
C SER A 217 16.35 2.23 6.61
N ARG A 218 16.57 2.50 7.90
CA ARG A 218 17.92 2.61 8.49
C ARG A 218 18.74 1.32 8.40
N VAL A 219 18.06 0.17 8.43
CA VAL A 219 18.70 -1.14 8.27
C VAL A 219 18.90 -1.46 6.79
N LEU A 220 17.88 -1.23 5.97
CA LEU A 220 17.90 -1.56 4.54
C LEU A 220 18.82 -0.65 3.71
N LYS A 221 18.94 0.63 4.12
CA LYS A 221 19.71 1.69 3.45
C LYS A 221 19.42 1.78 1.94
N PRO A 222 18.15 1.97 1.53
CA PRO A 222 17.81 2.05 0.12
C PRO A 222 18.48 3.23 -0.57
N LEU A 223 18.90 3.00 -1.80
CA LEU A 223 19.47 4.00 -2.69
C LEU A 223 18.38 4.44 -3.67
N THR A 224 18.50 5.65 -4.22
CA THR A 224 17.58 6.11 -5.27
C THR A 224 17.59 5.21 -6.52
N SER A 225 18.73 4.55 -6.78
CA SER A 225 18.92 3.55 -7.84
C SER A 225 18.49 2.14 -7.46
N SER A 226 18.13 1.85 -6.21
CA SER A 226 17.56 0.56 -5.82
C SER A 226 16.05 0.52 -6.07
N ARG A 227 15.44 -0.63 -5.82
CA ARG A 227 14.00 -0.87 -5.96
C ARG A 227 13.47 -1.60 -4.74
N LEU A 228 12.29 -1.21 -4.28
CA LEU A 228 11.56 -1.91 -3.25
C LEU A 228 10.51 -2.80 -3.90
N ILE A 229 10.70 -4.12 -3.85
CA ILE A 229 9.74 -5.09 -4.38
C ILE A 229 8.95 -5.66 -3.21
N THR A 230 7.62 -5.61 -3.27
CA THR A 230 6.76 -6.19 -2.23
C THR A 230 5.80 -7.22 -2.79
N THR A 231 5.68 -8.36 -2.10
CA THR A 231 4.66 -9.38 -2.36
C THR A 231 3.43 -9.21 -1.45
N LEU A 232 3.44 -8.24 -0.54
CA LEU A 232 2.32 -8.00 0.37
C LEU A 232 1.17 -7.32 -0.37
N VAL A 233 -0.04 -7.80 -0.14
CA VAL A 233 -1.27 -7.28 -0.77
C VAL A 233 -2.23 -6.64 0.21
N GLY A 234 -2.04 -6.87 1.52
CA GLY A 234 -2.86 -6.29 2.58
C GLY A 234 -2.56 -4.81 2.82
N GLY A 235 -3.35 -4.17 3.69
CA GLY A 235 -3.19 -2.76 4.04
C GLY A 235 -3.11 -2.51 5.55
N ASP A 236 -2.56 -3.46 6.31
CA ASP A 236 -2.22 -3.26 7.71
C ASP A 236 -0.96 -2.38 7.88
N LEU A 237 -0.61 -2.03 9.12
CA LEU A 237 0.54 -1.18 9.41
C LEU A 237 1.84 -1.79 8.87
N ALA A 238 2.00 -3.12 8.91
CA ALA A 238 3.19 -3.77 8.39
C ALA A 238 3.32 -3.60 6.87
N ALA A 239 2.25 -3.83 6.11
CA ALA A 239 2.26 -3.64 4.66
C ALA A 239 2.48 -2.16 4.28
N LEU A 240 1.84 -1.24 4.99
CA LEU A 240 2.01 0.20 4.75
C LEU A 240 3.44 0.68 5.08
N ALA A 241 4.01 0.24 6.19
CA ALA A 241 5.34 0.67 6.63
C ALA A 241 6.46 0.06 5.79
N THR A 242 6.34 -1.20 5.37
CA THR A 242 7.38 -1.93 4.63
C THR A 242 7.36 -1.66 3.12
N GLY A 243 6.26 -1.13 2.58
CA GLY A 243 6.12 -0.77 1.17
C GLY A 243 6.01 0.75 0.96
N PRO A 244 4.78 1.32 0.86
CA PRO A 244 4.57 2.74 0.61
C PRO A 244 5.31 3.69 1.54
N GLY A 245 5.38 3.38 2.84
CA GLY A 245 6.07 4.20 3.83
C GLY A 245 7.55 4.38 3.51
N ILE A 246 8.28 3.28 3.25
CA ILE A 246 9.69 3.34 2.84
C ILE A 246 9.83 4.05 1.49
N ALA A 247 8.97 3.74 0.53
CA ALA A 247 9.01 4.34 -0.81
C ALA A 247 8.89 5.87 -0.76
N LEU A 248 7.92 6.41 -0.01
CA LEU A 248 7.73 7.85 0.15
C LEU A 248 8.81 8.50 1.03
N LEU A 249 9.28 7.82 2.08
CA LEU A 249 10.30 8.36 2.97
C LEU A 249 11.67 8.47 2.29
N THR A 250 12.01 7.52 1.42
CA THR A 250 13.34 7.41 0.80
C THR A 250 13.34 7.79 -0.69
N GLY A 251 12.17 7.90 -1.31
CA GLY A 251 11.99 8.14 -2.74
C GLY A 251 12.55 7.00 -3.60
N VAL A 252 12.45 5.75 -3.14
CA VAL A 252 12.81 4.57 -3.91
C VAL A 252 11.62 4.10 -4.76
N GLU A 253 11.87 3.54 -5.94
CA GLU A 253 10.83 2.97 -6.80
C GLU A 253 10.14 1.80 -6.09
N LEU A 254 8.82 1.86 -5.95
CA LEU A 254 7.98 0.79 -5.40
C LEU A 254 7.46 -0.11 -6.52
N LEU A 255 7.62 -1.42 -6.36
CA LEU A 255 7.11 -2.46 -7.26
C LEU A 255 6.33 -3.51 -6.46
N PRO A 256 5.03 -3.33 -6.25
CA PRO A 256 4.12 -4.33 -5.72
C PRO A 256 3.80 -5.38 -6.78
N LEU A 257 3.98 -6.66 -6.45
CA LEU A 257 3.70 -7.75 -7.37
C LEU A 257 2.20 -8.05 -7.51
N GLY A 258 1.36 -7.53 -6.61
CA GLY A 258 -0.09 -7.81 -6.62
C GLY A 258 -0.35 -9.29 -6.39
N LEU A 259 -1.09 -9.94 -7.28
CA LEU A 259 -1.24 -11.40 -7.24
C LEU A 259 0.11 -12.05 -7.56
N PHE A 260 0.68 -12.78 -6.60
CA PHE A 260 2.05 -13.26 -6.70
C PHE A 260 2.23 -14.31 -7.80
N VAL A 261 3.15 -14.03 -8.73
CA VAL A 261 3.64 -14.97 -9.75
C VAL A 261 5.17 -15.02 -9.64
N LEU A 262 5.74 -16.23 -9.57
CA LEU A 262 7.18 -16.42 -9.37
C LEU A 262 8.01 -15.85 -10.54
N ASP A 263 7.53 -16.01 -11.77
CA ASP A 263 8.21 -15.53 -12.96
C ASP A 263 8.29 -14.00 -13.01
N ASP A 264 7.29 -13.30 -12.48
CA ASP A 264 7.33 -11.84 -12.34
C ASP A 264 8.41 -11.41 -11.35
N LEU A 265 8.52 -12.07 -10.19
CA LEU A 265 9.59 -11.79 -9.23
C LEU A 265 10.97 -12.00 -9.86
N ARG A 266 11.15 -13.10 -10.60
CA ARG A 266 12.40 -13.40 -11.32
C ARG A 266 12.73 -12.30 -12.34
N ALA A 267 11.77 -11.95 -13.20
CA ALA A 267 11.97 -10.89 -14.19
C ALA A 267 12.30 -9.54 -13.55
N CYS A 268 11.67 -9.22 -12.41
CA CYS A 268 11.95 -7.98 -11.68
C CYS A 268 13.37 -7.96 -11.07
N LEU A 269 13.88 -9.11 -10.62
CA LEU A 269 15.24 -9.25 -10.07
C LEU A 269 16.32 -9.17 -11.17
N GLU A 270 16.02 -9.62 -12.39
CA GLU A 270 16.94 -9.58 -13.53
C GLU A 270 17.16 -8.16 -14.08
N GLY A 271 16.35 -7.17 -13.67
CA GLY A 271 16.38 -5.78 -14.14
C GLY A 271 17.61 -4.93 -13.75
N GLY A 272 18.68 -5.53 -13.23
CA GLY A 272 19.98 -4.88 -13.03
C GLY A 272 20.08 -3.85 -11.88
N ARG A 273 19.01 -3.64 -11.11
CA ARG A 273 18.99 -2.76 -9.92
C ARG A 273 19.13 -3.58 -8.64
N LEU A 274 19.70 -2.99 -7.59
CA LEU A 274 19.63 -3.57 -6.26
C LEU A 274 18.17 -3.60 -5.78
N VAL A 275 17.78 -4.66 -5.10
CA VAL A 275 16.42 -4.94 -4.68
C VAL A 275 16.37 -5.12 -3.17
N HIS A 276 15.46 -4.37 -2.55
CA HIS A 276 14.97 -4.61 -1.21
C HIS A 276 13.66 -5.41 -1.37
N LEU A 277 13.66 -6.68 -0.98
CA LEU A 277 12.51 -7.56 -1.15
C LEU A 277 11.69 -7.63 0.14
N VAL A 278 10.37 -7.52 0.04
CA VAL A 278 9.42 -7.71 1.15
C VAL A 278 8.59 -8.94 0.85
N ILE A 279 8.59 -9.92 1.76
CA ILE A 279 7.82 -11.17 1.65
C ILE A 279 7.08 -11.49 2.96
N PRO A 280 5.97 -12.23 2.92
CA PRO A 280 5.45 -12.91 4.10
C PRO A 280 6.39 -14.05 4.53
N ALA A 281 6.44 -14.36 5.84
CA ALA A 281 7.29 -15.42 6.38
C ALA A 281 7.04 -16.80 5.77
N ALA A 282 5.79 -17.11 5.40
CA ALA A 282 5.44 -18.33 4.67
C ALA A 282 6.21 -18.53 3.34
N MET A 283 6.71 -17.44 2.72
CA MET A 283 7.50 -17.52 1.48
C MET A 283 9.01 -17.68 1.72
N GLU A 284 9.49 -17.45 2.95
CA GLU A 284 10.92 -17.47 3.27
C GLU A 284 11.56 -18.85 3.00
N PRO A 285 10.96 -19.99 3.38
CA PRO A 285 11.55 -21.31 3.10
C PRO A 285 11.68 -21.61 1.61
N ALA A 286 10.70 -21.18 0.81
CA ALA A 286 10.74 -21.34 -0.64
C ALA A 286 11.83 -20.46 -1.26
N LEU A 287 11.96 -19.21 -0.79
CA LEU A 287 13.03 -18.32 -1.22
C LEU A 287 14.41 -18.91 -0.91
N ALA A 288 14.61 -19.41 0.31
CA ALA A 288 15.87 -20.00 0.78
C ALA A 288 16.31 -21.23 -0.03
N ARG A 289 15.37 -22.03 -0.54
CA ARG A 289 15.66 -23.20 -1.39
C ARG A 289 15.79 -22.86 -2.88
N SER A 290 15.44 -21.64 -3.28
CA SER A 290 15.43 -21.21 -4.68
C SER A 290 16.72 -20.49 -5.06
N LYS A 291 16.99 -20.41 -6.37
CA LYS A 291 18.07 -19.56 -6.90
C LYS A 291 17.84 -18.06 -6.65
N LEU A 292 16.61 -17.64 -6.34
CA LEU A 292 16.29 -16.24 -6.07
C LEU A 292 16.86 -15.76 -4.73
N GLY A 293 16.94 -16.64 -3.72
CA GLY A 293 17.55 -16.30 -2.42
C GLY A 293 19.04 -15.98 -2.51
N GLY A 294 19.73 -16.54 -3.52
CA GLY A 294 21.13 -16.25 -3.86
C GLY A 294 21.31 -15.18 -4.94
N HIS A 295 20.24 -14.52 -5.39
CA HIS A 295 20.33 -13.62 -6.53
C HIS A 295 21.16 -12.37 -6.20
N LYS A 296 22.10 -12.00 -7.08
CA LYS A 296 23.03 -10.86 -6.88
C LYS A 296 22.35 -9.50 -6.71
N ALA A 297 21.13 -9.35 -7.23
CA ALA A 297 20.37 -8.12 -7.09
C ALA A 297 19.76 -7.97 -5.68
N LEU A 298 19.57 -9.06 -4.93
CA LEU A 298 18.96 -9.01 -3.61
C LEU A 298 19.93 -8.36 -2.62
N ALA A 299 19.60 -7.15 -2.16
CA ALA A 299 20.42 -6.34 -1.26
C ALA A 299 19.94 -6.42 0.20
N SER A 300 18.64 -6.59 0.40
CA SER A 300 18.04 -6.78 1.73
C SER A 300 16.72 -7.53 1.65
N LEU A 301 16.28 -8.06 2.78
CA LEU A 301 15.01 -8.76 2.93
C LEU A 301 14.23 -8.20 4.12
N VAL A 302 12.95 -7.95 3.90
CA VAL A 302 11.97 -7.73 4.97
C VAL A 302 11.03 -8.93 4.99
N VAL A 303 10.89 -9.54 6.16
CA VAL A 303 10.00 -10.68 6.37
C VAL A 303 8.84 -10.24 7.25
N ALA A 304 7.66 -10.10 6.66
CA ALA A 304 6.43 -9.80 7.38
C ALA A 304 5.83 -11.08 7.97
N ARG A 305 5.54 -11.07 9.27
CA ARG A 305 4.99 -12.22 9.99
C ARG A 305 3.99 -11.76 11.04
N ARG A 306 3.12 -12.65 11.52
CA ARG A 306 2.34 -12.39 12.75
C ARG A 306 3.06 -12.93 13.97
N ALA A 307 2.81 -12.31 15.11
CA ALA A 307 3.32 -12.80 16.39
C ALA A 307 2.75 -14.19 16.70
N GLY A 308 3.62 -15.15 17.02
CA GLY A 308 3.24 -16.54 17.26
C GLY A 308 3.12 -17.41 16.00
N GLU A 309 3.23 -16.83 14.80
CA GLU A 309 3.39 -17.58 13.55
C GLU A 309 4.89 -17.80 13.23
N ASP A 310 5.20 -18.97 12.68
CA ASP A 310 6.48 -19.27 12.00
C ASP A 310 7.77 -19.29 12.86
N ASP A 311 7.66 -19.61 14.16
CA ASP A 311 8.81 -19.97 14.99
C ASP A 311 9.34 -21.37 14.60
N GLY A 312 10.27 -21.41 13.64
CA GLY A 312 10.99 -22.63 13.24
C GLY A 312 10.98 -22.95 11.74
N LEU A 313 10.35 -22.11 10.90
CA LEU A 313 10.47 -22.26 9.45
C LEU A 313 11.92 -22.06 8.99
N PRO A 314 12.39 -22.81 7.96
CA PRO A 314 13.72 -22.60 7.38
C PRO A 314 13.90 -21.15 6.94
N ARG A 315 14.99 -20.53 7.40
CA ARG A 315 15.32 -19.13 7.12
C ARG A 315 16.32 -19.02 5.98
N LEU A 316 16.33 -17.86 5.33
CA LEU A 316 17.36 -17.55 4.35
C LEU A 316 18.72 -17.36 5.05
N ASP A 317 19.68 -18.21 4.71
CA ASP A 317 21.06 -18.12 5.18
C ASP A 317 21.91 -17.27 4.20
N ARG A 318 21.96 -15.96 4.47
CA ARG A 318 22.72 -14.97 3.70
C ARG A 318 23.34 -13.96 4.68
N PRO A 319 24.53 -14.23 5.25
CA PRO A 319 25.13 -13.37 6.28
C PRO A 319 25.51 -11.98 5.76
N ASP A 320 25.64 -11.83 4.45
CA ASP A 320 25.89 -10.56 3.76
C ASP A 320 24.62 -9.69 3.63
N LEU A 321 23.43 -10.26 3.85
CA LEU A 321 22.16 -9.58 3.61
C LEU A 321 21.62 -8.93 4.88
N ALA A 322 21.16 -7.68 4.76
CA ALA A 322 20.39 -7.06 5.83
C ALA A 322 18.98 -7.65 5.87
N ILE A 323 18.61 -8.33 6.96
CA ILE A 323 17.28 -8.92 7.16
C ILE A 323 16.55 -8.26 8.34
N VAL A 324 15.30 -7.87 8.11
CA VAL A 324 14.39 -7.28 9.11
C VAL A 324 13.11 -8.10 9.18
N ASP A 325 12.70 -8.49 10.39
CA ASP A 325 11.36 -9.01 10.65
C ASP A 325 10.41 -7.87 11.00
N ALA A 326 9.27 -7.80 10.31
CA ALA A 326 8.13 -6.97 10.67
C ALA A 326 7.07 -7.88 11.32
N ILE A 327 6.99 -7.85 12.65
CA ILE A 327 6.18 -8.77 13.46
C ILE A 327 4.87 -8.08 13.84
N THR A 328 3.78 -8.51 13.23
CA THR A 328 2.43 -7.97 13.42
C THR A 328 1.79 -8.61 14.65
N HIS A 329 1.60 -7.82 15.70
CA HIS A 329 0.89 -8.23 16.93
C HIS A 329 -0.60 -7.92 16.86
N ALA A 330 -0.96 -6.89 16.09
CA ALA A 330 -2.30 -6.47 15.71
C ALA A 330 -2.18 -5.67 14.40
N PRO A 331 -3.26 -5.46 13.62
CA PRO A 331 -3.21 -4.72 12.35
C PRO A 331 -2.59 -3.32 12.46
N GLU A 332 -2.76 -2.68 13.61
CA GLU A 332 -2.24 -1.34 13.97
C GLU A 332 -0.93 -1.39 14.78
N ARG A 333 -0.42 -2.58 15.10
CA ARG A 333 0.76 -2.75 15.97
C ARG A 333 1.77 -3.72 15.38
N VAL A 334 2.88 -3.15 14.90
CA VAL A 334 4.02 -3.89 14.37
C VAL A 334 5.28 -3.65 15.20
N GLU A 335 6.01 -4.72 15.49
CA GLU A 335 7.36 -4.69 16.03
C GLU A 335 8.37 -4.89 14.89
N VAL A 336 9.41 -4.07 14.85
CA VAL A 336 10.49 -4.18 13.88
C VAL A 336 11.71 -4.78 14.56
N ARG A 337 12.20 -5.92 14.06
CA ARG A 337 13.34 -6.62 14.62
C ARG A 337 14.38 -6.89 13.55
N ARG A 338 15.58 -6.33 13.71
CA ARG A 338 16.72 -6.67 12.87
C ARG A 338 17.22 -8.07 13.23
N ARG A 339 17.47 -8.91 12.22
CA ARG A 339 18.18 -10.18 12.44
C ARG A 339 19.68 -9.93 12.47
N ASN A 340 20.34 -10.49 13.47
CA ASN A 340 21.80 -10.57 13.46
C ASN A 340 22.20 -11.65 12.44
N PRO A 341 23.28 -11.43 11.67
CA PRO A 341 23.85 -12.51 10.88
C PRO A 341 24.24 -13.65 11.81
N THR A 342 23.82 -14.87 11.46
CA THR A 342 24.31 -16.12 12.07
C THR A 342 25.74 -16.40 11.65
#